data_AF-A0A1G3BLH6-F1
#
_entry.id   AF-A0A1G3BLH6-F1
#
_cell.length_a   1.000
_cell.length_b   1.000
_cell.length_c   1.000
_cell.angle_alpha   90.00
_cell.angle_beta   90.00
_cell.angle_gamma   90.00
#
_symmetry.space_group_name_H-M   'P 1'
#
loop_
_entity.id
_entity.type
_entity.pdbx_description
1 polymer ?
#
loop_
_entity_poly.entity_id
_entity_poly.type
_entity_poly.pdbx_seq_one_letter_code
_entity_poly.pdbx_strand_id
1 'polypeptide(L)'
;MLWEKELRKIYKDLDKELSTLAPPCRACGECCHFDEYGHKLYVSDIEVEHILKNVGLPETAVNKGVCPYLADNKCTIREHRPLGCRIFYCQKDWEVTSSDLYEKYLRRIKDLYTANGLEWNYASMPTLLDKNLHRSPCVA
;
A
#
# COMPACT_ATOMS: atom_id res chain seq x y z
N MET A 1 -4.05 -12.47 12.60
CA MET A 1 -5.10 -13.27 11.89
C MET A 1 -4.42 -14.15 10.83
N LEU A 2 -5.10 -15.15 10.25
CA LEU A 2 -4.49 -16.05 9.26
C LEU A 2 -4.03 -15.29 8.00
N TRP A 3 -4.91 -14.46 7.44
CA TRP A 3 -4.65 -13.67 6.23
C TRP A 3 -3.43 -12.72 6.35
N GLU A 4 -3.11 -12.23 7.54
CA GLU A 4 -2.01 -11.27 7.73
C GLU A 4 -0.65 -11.91 7.47
N LYS A 5 -0.47 -13.17 7.91
CA LYS A 5 0.76 -13.92 7.63
C LYS A 5 0.91 -14.18 6.13
N GLU A 6 -0.19 -14.46 5.45
CA GLU A 6 -0.22 -14.71 4.02
C GLU A 6 0.04 -13.43 3.21
N LEU A 7 -0.56 -12.30 3.60
CA LEU A 7 -0.30 -10.99 3.00
C LEU A 7 1.19 -10.62 3.12
N ARG A 8 1.78 -10.78 4.31
CA ARG A 8 3.22 -10.55 4.52
C ARG A 8 4.08 -11.48 3.68
N LYS A 9 3.65 -12.72 3.45
CA LYS A 9 4.34 -13.66 2.54
C LYS A 9 4.27 -13.17 1.09
N ILE A 10 3.10 -12.71 0.63
CA ILE A 10 2.93 -12.10 -0.69
C ILE A 10 3.89 -10.92 -0.85
N TYR A 11 3.96 -10.02 0.12
CA TYR A 11 4.90 -8.90 0.08
C TYR A 11 6.36 -9.32 0.10
N LYS A 12 6.73 -10.32 0.90
CA LYS A 12 8.11 -10.85 0.92
C LYS A 12 8.51 -11.44 -0.43
N ASP A 13 7.60 -12.14 -1.09
CA ASP A 13 7.85 -12.69 -2.42
C ASP A 13 8.01 -11.57 -3.46
N LEU A 14 7.17 -10.52 -3.37
CA LEU A 14 7.29 -9.33 -4.22
C LEU A 14 8.64 -8.63 -4.02
N ASP A 15 9.01 -8.36 -2.77
CA ASP A 15 10.26 -7.68 -2.43
C ASP A 15 11.48 -8.49 -2.95
N LYS A 16 11.39 -9.83 -2.97
CA LYS A 16 12.41 -10.69 -3.57
C LYS A 16 12.52 -10.50 -5.09
N GLU A 17 11.40 -10.45 -5.82
CA GLU A 17 11.44 -10.18 -7.27
C GLU A 17 11.94 -8.76 -7.56
N LEU A 18 11.46 -7.76 -6.81
CA LEU A 18 11.88 -6.38 -6.93
C LEU A 18 13.38 -6.20 -6.64
N SER A 19 13.97 -6.99 -5.74
CA SER A 19 15.42 -6.91 -5.46
C SER A 19 16.31 -7.15 -6.68
N THR A 20 15.78 -7.81 -7.71
CA THR A 20 16.49 -8.11 -8.96
C THR A 20 16.08 -7.20 -10.13
N LEU A 21 14.84 -6.71 -10.12
CA LEU A 21 14.25 -6.00 -11.26
C LEU A 21 14.17 -4.50 -11.04
N ALA A 22 13.87 -4.08 -9.80
CA ALA A 22 13.50 -2.71 -9.52
C ALA A 22 14.71 -1.78 -9.50
N PRO A 23 14.52 -0.52 -9.88
CA PRO A 23 15.56 0.47 -9.71
C PRO A 23 15.88 0.75 -8.24
N PRO A 24 17.06 1.34 -7.95
CA PRO A 24 17.42 1.68 -6.58
C PRO A 24 16.49 2.76 -6.00
N CYS A 25 15.95 2.48 -4.81
CA CYS A 25 15.23 3.47 -4.03
C CYS A 25 16.21 4.44 -3.36
N ARG A 26 16.06 5.74 -3.61
CA ARG A 26 16.89 6.80 -2.98
C ARG A 26 16.35 7.28 -1.62
N ALA A 27 15.22 6.72 -1.16
CA ALA A 27 14.50 7.18 0.03
C ALA A 27 14.21 8.70 0.01
N CYS A 28 13.91 9.26 -1.17
CA CYS A 28 13.71 10.69 -1.39
C CYS A 28 12.30 11.21 -1.02
N GLY A 29 11.33 10.31 -0.78
CA GLY A 29 9.95 10.69 -0.48
C GLY A 29 9.10 11.12 -1.67
N GLU A 30 9.70 11.40 -2.84
CA GLU A 30 8.98 11.87 -4.04
C GLU A 30 7.82 10.93 -4.42
N CYS A 31 7.98 9.61 -4.31
CA CYS A 31 6.91 8.63 -4.60
C CYS A 31 5.65 8.76 -3.72
N CYS A 32 5.71 9.53 -2.63
CA CYS A 32 4.57 9.83 -1.77
C CYS A 32 3.74 11.03 -2.26
N HIS A 33 4.23 11.80 -3.25
CA HIS A 33 3.54 12.95 -3.84
C HIS A 33 2.70 12.52 -5.04
N PHE A 34 1.58 11.84 -4.78
CA PHE A 34 0.76 11.20 -5.82
C PHE A 34 0.28 12.16 -6.92
N ASP A 35 -0.13 13.38 -6.55
CA ASP A 35 -0.62 14.38 -7.51
C ASP A 35 0.49 14.86 -8.48
N GLU A 36 1.74 14.95 -8.03
CA GLU A 36 2.86 15.34 -8.88
C GLU A 36 3.13 14.32 -10.00
N TYR A 37 2.78 13.06 -9.76
CA TYR A 37 2.84 11.99 -10.75
C TYR A 37 1.49 11.74 -11.46
N GLY A 38 0.44 12.50 -11.13
CA GLY A 38 -0.91 12.27 -11.66
C GLY A 38 -1.49 10.91 -11.29
N HIS A 39 -1.03 10.33 -10.17
CA HIS A 39 -1.41 9.00 -9.73
C HIS A 39 -2.40 9.04 -8.57
N LYS A 40 -3.14 7.94 -8.40
CA LYS A 40 -3.93 7.69 -7.20
C LYS A 40 -3.56 6.33 -6.64
N LEU A 41 -3.24 6.29 -5.36
CA LEU A 41 -2.96 5.05 -4.67
C LEU A 41 -4.27 4.36 -4.29
N TYR A 42 -4.54 3.23 -4.94
CA TYR A 42 -5.61 2.31 -4.54
C TYR A 42 -5.03 1.19 -3.67
N VAL A 43 -5.84 0.76 -2.70
CA VAL A 43 -5.48 -0.28 -1.72
C VAL A 43 -6.72 -1.08 -1.36
N SER A 44 -6.51 -2.31 -0.89
CA SER A 44 -7.60 -3.14 -0.35
C SER A 44 -7.73 -2.99 1.16
N ASP A 45 -8.88 -3.39 1.73
CA ASP A 45 -9.14 -3.29 3.18
C ASP A 45 -8.08 -3.98 4.04
N ILE A 46 -7.65 -5.20 3.69
CA ILE A 46 -6.62 -5.93 4.45
C ILE A 46 -5.24 -5.24 4.41
N GLU A 47 -4.94 -4.49 3.35
CA GLU A 47 -3.69 -3.73 3.26
C GLU A 47 -3.73 -2.51 4.17
N VAL A 48 -4.88 -1.82 4.22
CA VAL A 48 -5.11 -0.71 5.17
C VAL A 48 -5.06 -1.23 6.59
N GLU A 49 -5.75 -2.33 6.88
CA GLU A 49 -5.72 -2.95 8.22
C GLU A 49 -4.31 -3.39 8.60
N HIS A 50 -3.52 -3.90 7.65
CA HIS A 50 -2.10 -4.22 7.88
C HIS A 50 -1.29 -2.98 8.29
N ILE A 51 -1.47 -1.85 7.59
CA ILE A 51 -0.82 -0.58 7.93
C ILE A 51 -1.25 -0.12 9.33
N LEU A 52 -2.55 -0.03 9.59
CA LEU A 52 -3.09 0.47 10.84
C LEU A 52 -2.66 -0.37 12.05
N LYS A 53 -2.58 -1.70 11.92
CA LYS A 53 -2.12 -2.57 13.01
C LYS A 53 -0.64 -2.39 13.36
N ASN A 54 0.20 -2.10 12.36
CA ASN A 54 1.64 -2.07 12.55
C ASN A 54 2.20 -0.65 12.76
N VAL A 55 1.48 0.37 12.29
CA VAL A 55 1.92 1.78 12.29
C VAL A 55 0.94 2.65 13.08
N GLY A 56 -0.36 2.39 12.98
CA GLY A 56 -1.41 3.25 13.51
C GLY A 56 -2.01 4.17 12.45
N LEU A 57 -2.92 5.04 12.89
CA LEU A 57 -3.50 6.09 12.05
C LEU A 57 -2.46 7.18 11.75
N PRO A 58 -2.56 7.85 10.59
CA PRO A 58 -1.67 8.97 10.31
C PRO A 58 -1.98 10.14 11.26
N GLU A 59 -0.93 10.84 11.70
CA GLU A 59 -1.07 12.04 12.54
C GLU A 59 -1.57 13.25 11.76
N THR A 60 -1.24 13.31 10.46
CA THR A 60 -1.68 14.37 9.57
C THR A 60 -3.02 14.00 8.93
N ALA A 61 -3.84 15.03 8.67
CA ALA A 61 -5.05 14.87 7.90
C ALA A 61 -4.77 14.18 6.55
N VAL A 62 -5.72 13.38 6.11
CA VAL A 62 -5.67 12.70 4.83
C VAL A 62 -5.71 13.74 3.72
N ASN A 63 -4.54 14.11 3.21
CA ASN A 63 -4.42 15.04 2.09
C ASN A 63 -4.76 14.32 0.78
N LYS A 64 -5.62 14.92 -0.04
CA LYS A 64 -5.90 14.43 -1.39
C LYS A 64 -4.72 14.84 -2.28
N GLY A 65 -3.71 13.97 -2.36
CA GLY A 65 -2.59 14.14 -3.29
C GLY A 65 -1.21 13.82 -2.71
N VAL A 66 -1.07 13.79 -1.38
CA VAL A 66 0.17 13.42 -0.70
C VAL A 66 -0.12 12.33 0.31
N CYS A 67 0.77 11.34 0.41
CA CYS A 67 0.67 10.28 1.40
C CYS A 67 0.63 10.88 2.83
N PRO A 68 -0.36 10.56 3.66
CA PRO A 68 -0.46 11.06 5.03
C PRO A 68 0.57 10.42 5.99
N TYR A 69 1.39 9.49 5.50
CA TYR A 69 2.51 8.90 6.23
C TYR A 69 3.88 9.45 5.78
N LEU A 70 3.90 10.51 4.98
CA LEU A 70 5.12 11.22 4.62
C LEU A 70 5.50 12.18 5.76
N ALA A 71 6.70 12.00 6.32
CA ALA A 71 7.26 12.90 7.32
C ALA A 71 8.71 13.22 6.95
N ASP A 72 9.11 14.50 6.98
CA ASP A 72 10.47 14.96 6.65
C ASP A 72 11.01 14.40 5.32
N ASN A 73 10.17 14.39 4.28
CA ASN A 73 10.45 13.80 2.97
C ASN A 73 10.84 12.30 3.00
N LYS A 74 10.40 11.58 4.04
CA LYS A 74 10.64 10.14 4.21
C LYS A 74 9.32 9.40 4.43
N CYS A 75 9.22 8.23 3.80
CA CYS A 75 8.10 7.32 4.02
C CYS A 75 8.25 6.64 5.39
N THR A 76 7.36 6.94 6.33
CA THR A 76 7.39 6.34 7.68
C THR A 76 6.87 4.89 7.70
N ILE A 77 6.15 4.47 6.68
CA ILE A 77 5.55 3.12 6.56
C ILE A 77 6.29 2.21 5.59
N ARG A 78 7.57 2.46 5.31
CA ARG A 78 8.35 1.79 4.26
C ARG A 78 8.25 0.25 4.29
N GLU A 79 8.22 -0.34 5.48
CA GLU A 79 8.13 -1.79 5.70
C GLU A 79 6.71 -2.34 5.60
N HIS A 80 5.70 -1.49 5.80
CA HIS A 80 4.28 -1.85 5.82
C HIS A 80 3.50 -1.33 4.60
N ARG A 81 4.23 -0.86 3.58
CA ARG A 81 3.65 -0.29 2.37
C ARG A 81 2.65 -1.25 1.69
N PRO A 82 1.57 -0.72 1.10
CA PRO A 82 0.67 -1.51 0.27
C PRO A 82 1.30 -1.86 -1.09
N LEU A 83 0.65 -2.74 -1.85
CA LEU A 83 1.13 -3.23 -3.14
C LEU A 83 1.56 -2.10 -4.08
N GLY A 84 0.69 -1.12 -4.32
CA GLY A 84 0.96 -0.01 -5.24
C GLY A 84 2.22 0.76 -4.87
N CYS A 85 2.42 1.07 -3.58
CA CYS A 85 3.62 1.75 -3.10
C CYS A 85 4.88 0.88 -3.16
N ARG A 86 4.78 -0.46 -3.04
CA ARG A 86 5.94 -1.36 -3.17
C ARG A 86 6.47 -1.40 -4.58
N ILE A 87 5.56 -1.38 -5.55
CA ILE A 87 5.87 -1.52 -6.97
C ILE A 87 6.23 -0.19 -7.62
N PHE A 88 5.71 0.93 -7.13
CA PHE A 88 6.02 2.23 -7.73
C PHE A 88 7.44 2.72 -7.38
N TYR A 89 8.18 3.19 -8.39
CA TYR A 89 9.49 3.85 -8.26
C TYR A 89 9.49 5.14 -9.09
N CYS A 90 10.22 6.16 -8.62
CA CYS A 90 10.28 7.50 -9.23
C CYS A 90 10.97 7.55 -10.60
N GLN A 91 11.53 6.44 -11.09
CA GLN A 91 12.23 6.37 -12.36
C GLN A 91 11.26 6.10 -13.52
N LYS A 92 11.37 6.88 -14.60
CA LYS A 92 10.38 6.91 -15.68
C LYS A 92 10.30 5.64 -16.54
N ASP A 93 11.39 4.90 -16.66
CA ASP A 93 11.50 3.69 -17.48
C ASP A 93 10.97 2.42 -16.79
N TRP A 94 10.63 2.50 -15.50
CA TRP A 94 10.15 1.37 -14.71
C TRP A 94 8.70 0.93 -15.01
N GLU A 95 7.92 1.78 -15.68
CA GLU A 95 6.46 1.66 -15.76
C GLU A 95 5.96 0.35 -16.40
N VAL A 96 6.61 -0.12 -17.48
CA VAL A 96 6.18 -1.33 -18.21
C VAL A 96 6.35 -2.59 -17.34
N THR A 97 7.53 -2.82 -16.78
CA THR A 97 7.79 -3.99 -15.91
C THR A 97 6.98 -3.93 -14.61
N SER A 98 6.65 -2.73 -14.14
CA SER A 98 5.83 -2.54 -12.94
C SER A 98 4.39 -3.04 -13.11
N SER A 99 3.84 -2.99 -14.33
CA SER A 99 2.44 -3.34 -14.61
C SER A 99 2.18 -4.84 -14.46
N ASP A 100 3.04 -5.69 -15.05
CA ASP A 100 2.92 -7.15 -14.96
C ASP A 100 3.08 -7.65 -13.52
N LEU A 101 4.03 -7.08 -12.79
CA LEU A 101 4.21 -7.38 -11.36
C LEU A 101 2.98 -6.96 -10.56
N TYR A 102 2.43 -5.79 -10.84
CA TYR A 102 1.25 -5.30 -10.14
C TYR A 102 0.06 -6.23 -10.33
N GLU A 103 -0.26 -6.61 -11.57
CA GLU A 103 -1.38 -7.52 -11.86
C GLU A 103 -1.18 -8.91 -11.24
N LYS A 104 0.04 -9.46 -11.35
CA LYS A 104 0.41 -10.74 -10.73
C LYS A 104 0.17 -10.73 -9.22
N TYR A 105 0.63 -9.70 -8.53
CA TYR A 105 0.53 -9.63 -7.08
C TYR A 105 -0.84 -9.18 -6.57
N LEU A 106 -1.56 -8.35 -7.34
CA LEU A 106 -2.96 -8.02 -7.08
C LEU A 106 -3.85 -9.26 -7.18
N ARG A 107 -3.60 -10.16 -8.15
CA ARG A 107 -4.28 -11.45 -8.24
C ARG A 107 -4.10 -12.27 -6.97
N ARG A 108 -2.86 -12.39 -6.47
CA ARG A 108 -2.57 -13.14 -5.24
C ARG A 108 -3.28 -12.55 -4.02
N ILE A 109 -3.40 -11.22 -3.95
CA ILE A 109 -4.18 -10.57 -2.89
C ILE A 109 -5.67 -10.90 -3.06
N LYS A 110 -6.24 -10.88 -4.27
CA LYS A 110 -7.64 -11.30 -4.49
C LYS A 110 -7.89 -12.78 -4.12
N ASP A 111 -6.95 -13.65 -4.43
CA ASP A 111 -7.02 -15.07 -4.06
C ASP A 111 -7.00 -15.24 -2.53
N LEU A 112 -6.22 -14.40 -1.82
CA LEU A 112 -6.20 -14.35 -0.37
C LEU A 112 -7.57 -13.99 0.23
N TYR A 113 -8.29 -13.03 -0.36
CA TYR A 113 -9.67 -12.71 0.07
C TYR A 113 -10.59 -13.92 -0.09
N THR A 114 -10.55 -14.55 -1.28
CA THR A 114 -11.36 -15.73 -1.58
C THR A 114 -11.08 -16.87 -0.59
N ALA A 115 -9.81 -17.18 -0.34
CA ALA A 115 -9.38 -18.26 0.55
C ALA A 115 -9.81 -18.04 2.02
N ASN A 116 -9.97 -16.79 2.44
CA ASN A 116 -10.37 -16.43 3.80
C ASN A 116 -11.87 -16.05 3.90
N GLY A 117 -12.65 -16.20 2.83
CA GLY A 117 -14.08 -15.84 2.81
C GLY A 117 -14.35 -14.34 3.04
N LEU A 118 -13.41 -13.48 2.66
CA LEU A 118 -13.51 -12.03 2.83
C LEU A 118 -14.16 -11.39 1.59
N GLU A 119 -14.98 -10.36 1.81
CA GLU A 119 -15.53 -9.56 0.72
C GLU A 119 -14.46 -8.64 0.12
N TRP A 120 -14.32 -8.64 -1.20
CA TRP A 120 -13.36 -7.79 -1.89
C TRP A 120 -13.79 -6.32 -1.83
N ASN A 121 -12.98 -5.48 -1.20
CA ASN A 121 -13.12 -4.04 -1.22
C ASN A 121 -11.81 -3.38 -1.66
N TYR A 122 -11.90 -2.50 -2.64
CA TYR A 122 -10.75 -1.82 -3.27
C TYR A 122 -11.10 -0.38 -3.59
N ALA A 123 -10.40 0.56 -2.96
CA ALA A 123 -10.67 1.98 -3.10
C ALA A 123 -9.40 2.80 -2.90
N SER A 124 -9.49 4.12 -3.07
CA SER A 124 -8.35 5.00 -2.81
C SER A 124 -7.93 4.91 -1.34
N MET A 125 -6.62 4.98 -1.06
CA MET A 125 -6.11 4.95 0.31
C MET A 125 -6.74 6.05 1.19
N PRO A 126 -6.91 7.30 0.71
CA PRO A 126 -7.68 8.31 1.45
C PRO A 126 -9.06 7.86 1.89
N THR A 127 -9.85 7.27 0.98
CA THR A 127 -11.21 6.79 1.27
C THR A 127 -11.24 5.74 2.37
N LEU A 128 -10.31 4.77 2.33
CA LEU A 128 -10.30 3.68 3.30
C LEU A 128 -9.70 4.11 4.65
N LEU A 129 -8.75 5.05 4.67
CA LEU A 129 -8.27 5.65 5.92
C LEU A 129 -9.38 6.47 6.59
N ASP A 130 -10.10 7.31 5.84
CA ASP A 130 -11.23 8.08 6.35
C ASP A 130 -12.32 7.17 6.94
N LYS A 131 -12.63 6.05 6.26
CA LYS A 131 -13.58 5.05 6.78
C LYS A 131 -13.17 4.50 8.15
N ASN A 132 -11.86 4.30 8.38
CA ASN A 132 -11.34 3.78 9.65
C ASN A 132 -11.20 4.86 10.73
N LEU A 133 -11.03 6.13 10.36
CA LEU A 133 -11.10 7.27 11.30
C LEU A 133 -12.50 7.45 11.90
N HIS A 134 -13.54 7.21 11.10
CA HIS A 134 -14.94 7.40 11.50
C HIS A 134 -15.63 6.11 11.96
N ARG A 135 -14.92 4.97 11.97
CA ARG A 135 -15.34 3.81 12.76
C ARG A 135 -15.22 4.19 14.22
N SER A 136 -16.31 4.71 14.80
CA SER A 136 -16.45 4.78 16.26
C SER A 136 -16.05 3.41 16.81
N PRO A 137 -15.23 3.31 17.88
CA PRO A 137 -15.16 2.05 18.59
C PRO A 137 -16.61 1.73 18.98
N CYS A 138 -17.13 0.58 18.55
CA CYS A 138 -18.27 0.01 19.24
C CYS A 138 -17.79 -0.15 20.68
N VAL A 139 -18.19 0.81 21.53
CA VAL A 139 -18.06 0.68 22.97
C VAL A 139 -18.88 -0.55 23.32
N ALA A 140 -18.19 -1.59 23.75
CA ALA A 140 -18.78 -2.82 24.26
C ALA A 140 -19.66 -2.54 25.48
#